data_AF-A0A6L3IL15-F1
#
_entry.id   AF-A0A6L3IL15-F1
#
_cell.length_a   1.000
_cell.length_b   1.000
_cell.length_c   1.000
_cell.angle_alpha   90.00
_cell.angle_beta   90.00
_cell.angle_gamma   90.00
#
_symmetry.space_group_name_H-M   'P 1'
#
loop_
_entity.id
_entity.type
_entity.pdbx_description
1 polymer ?
#
loop_
_entity_poly.entity_id
_entity_poly.type
_entity_poly.pdbx_seq_one_letter_code
_entity_poly.pdbx_strand_id
1 'polypeptide(L)'
;EYLRPLPAIRHQMKEQRSATVMRNCYVTFKLHHYSMPKEYIGKRVEIVYDADTLKIYHGLRLVTTHQRDDTLYAYTTKAPTDCPDAMGAMKIK
;
A
#
# COMPACT_ATOMS: atom_id res chain seq x y z
N GLU A 1 35.03 2.90 20.50
CA GLU A 1 34.31 3.00 19.22
C GLU A 1 33.79 1.64 18.77
N TYR A 2 32.57 1.27 19.18
CA TYR A 2 31.94 0.01 18.79
C TYR A 2 30.96 0.23 17.64
N LEU A 3 31.09 -0.57 16.58
CA LEU A 3 30.14 -0.61 15.47
C LEU A 3 28.80 -1.15 15.96
N ARG A 4 27.69 -0.52 15.52
CA ARG A 4 26.35 -0.96 15.89
C ARG A 4 26.02 -2.29 15.20
N PRO A 5 25.31 -3.20 15.88
CA PRO A 5 24.91 -4.48 15.30
C PRO A 5 24.00 -4.26 14.09
N LEU A 6 24.15 -5.13 13.09
CA LEU A 6 23.37 -5.08 11.87
C LEU A 6 21.88 -5.24 12.21
N PRO A 7 20.98 -4.38 11.71
CA PRO A 7 19.56 -4.58 11.91
C PRO A 7 19.15 -5.96 11.37
N ALA A 8 18.47 -6.76 12.18
CA ALA A 8 18.01 -8.10 11.82
C ALA A 8 17.01 -8.11 10.66
N ILE A 9 16.46 -6.95 10.32
CA ILE A 9 15.48 -6.75 9.26
C ILE A 9 16.24 -6.54 7.96
N ARG A 10 16.11 -7.48 7.02
CA ARG A 10 16.68 -7.32 5.67
C ARG A 10 16.08 -6.09 5.00
N HIS A 11 16.91 -5.30 4.33
CA HIS A 11 16.43 -4.21 3.49
C HIS A 11 15.57 -4.80 2.37
N GLN A 12 14.26 -4.59 2.45
CA GLN A 12 13.32 -5.01 1.43
C GLN A 12 13.28 -3.93 0.34
N MET A 13 13.52 -4.30 -0.91
CA MET A 13 13.40 -3.38 -2.03
C MET A 13 11.95 -2.90 -2.11
N LYS A 14 11.75 -1.63 -1.81
CA LYS A 14 10.47 -0.95 -1.95
C LYS A 14 10.44 -0.34 -3.33
N GLU A 15 9.74 -1.00 -4.23
CA GLU A 15 9.51 -0.44 -5.56
C GLU A 15 8.44 0.63 -5.47
N GLN A 16 8.62 1.69 -6.26
CA GLN A 16 7.71 2.81 -6.30
C GLN A 16 7.13 2.97 -7.70
N ARG A 17 5.82 3.24 -7.76
CA ARG A 17 5.11 3.51 -9.01
C ARG A 17 4.15 4.68 -8.85
N SER A 18 4.16 5.61 -9.80
CA SER A 18 3.15 6.67 -9.85
C SER A 18 1.88 6.17 -10.55
N ALA A 19 0.72 6.48 -10.00
CA ALA A 19 -0.58 6.15 -10.55
C ALA A 19 -1.57 7.29 -10.29
N THR A 20 -2.62 7.37 -11.10
CA THR A 20 -3.68 8.38 -10.95
C THR A 20 -4.92 7.73 -10.39
N VAL A 21 -5.55 8.37 -9.41
CA VAL A 21 -6.82 7.89 -8.84
C VAL A 21 -7.96 8.15 -9.83
N MET A 22 -8.68 7.09 -10.20
CA MET A 22 -9.83 7.18 -11.10
C MET A 22 -11.04 7.84 -10.41
N ARG A 23 -12.00 8.35 -11.20
CA ARG A 23 -13.28 8.89 -10.69
C ARG A 23 -14.08 7.90 -9.84
N ASN A 24 -13.84 6.61 -10.02
CA ASN A 24 -14.49 5.56 -9.25
C ASN A 24 -13.88 5.36 -7.85
N CYS A 25 -12.96 6.23 -7.41
CA CYS A 25 -12.21 6.07 -6.16
C CYS A 25 -11.36 4.78 -6.13
N TYR A 26 -10.85 4.34 -7.27
CA TYR A 26 -9.92 3.22 -7.36
C TYR A 26 -8.61 3.63 -8.02
N VAL A 27 -7.53 2.96 -7.64
CA VAL A 27 -6.25 3.03 -8.34
C VAL A 27 -5.89 1.65 -8.85
N THR A 28 -5.42 1.59 -10.10
CA THR A 28 -5.02 0.34 -10.72
C THR A 28 -3.53 0.12 -10.54
N PHE A 29 -3.16 -0.98 -9.89
CA PHE A 29 -1.77 -1.41 -9.75
C PHE A 29 -1.63 -2.87 -10.17
N LYS A 30 -0.80 -3.13 -11.18
CA LYS A 30 -0.61 -4.48 -11.78
C LYS A 30 -1.94 -5.21 -12.09
N LEU A 31 -2.91 -4.50 -12.68
CA LEU A 31 -4.26 -5.00 -12.99
C LEU A 31 -5.15 -5.33 -11.77
N HIS A 32 -4.77 -4.88 -10.58
CA HIS A 32 -5.64 -4.92 -9.39
C HIS A 32 -6.17 -3.55 -9.06
N HIS A 33 -7.40 -3.49 -8.60
CA HIS A 33 -8.05 -2.25 -8.21
C HIS A 33 -8.04 -2.09 -6.69
N TYR A 34 -7.36 -1.04 -6.21
CA TYR A 34 -7.29 -0.71 -4.79
C TYR A 34 -8.16 0.51 -4.49
N SER A 35 -8.97 0.41 -3.43
CA SER A 35 -9.86 1.50 -3.01
C SER A 35 -9.09 2.72 -2.48
N MET A 36 -9.52 3.92 -2.86
CA MET A 36 -8.97 5.20 -2.46
C MET A 36 -9.99 6.04 -1.71
N PRO A 37 -9.55 6.95 -0.82
CA PRO A 37 -10.45 7.98 -0.30
C PRO A 37 -10.86 8.93 -1.43
N LYS A 38 -12.14 9.28 -1.46
CA LYS A 38 -12.74 10.18 -2.47
C LYS A 38 -12.08 11.56 -2.56
N GLU A 39 -11.38 11.99 -1.50
CA GLU A 39 -10.63 13.26 -1.46
C GLU A 39 -9.45 13.32 -2.44
N TYR A 40 -9.03 12.16 -2.96
CA TYR A 40 -7.87 12.01 -3.83
C TYR A 40 -8.25 11.69 -5.29
N ILE A 41 -9.53 11.72 -5.64
CA ILE A 41 -10.00 11.49 -7.02
C ILE A 41 -9.29 12.46 -7.98
N GLY A 42 -8.71 11.93 -9.07
CA GLY A 42 -8.01 12.72 -10.08
C GLY A 42 -6.61 13.20 -9.66
N LYS A 43 -6.16 12.88 -8.44
CA LYS A 43 -4.79 13.21 -8.00
C LYS A 43 -3.81 12.11 -8.39
N ARG A 44 -2.55 12.50 -8.58
CA ARG A 44 -1.44 11.59 -8.80
C ARG A 44 -0.89 11.12 -7.46
N VAL A 45 -0.85 9.81 -7.26
CA VAL A 45 -0.38 9.16 -6.04
C VAL A 45 0.84 8.28 -6.35
N GLU A 46 1.69 8.09 -5.35
CA GLU A 46 2.87 7.24 -5.39
C GLU A 46 2.58 5.96 -4.61
N ILE A 47 2.60 4.84 -5.31
CA ILE A 47 2.41 3.51 -4.76
C ILE A 47 3.78 2.94 -4.46
N VAL A 48 4.10 2.81 -3.18
CA VAL A 48 5.28 2.13 -2.67
C VAL A 48 4.85 0.74 -2.22
N TYR A 49 5.35 -0.29 -2.86
CA TYR A 49 4.95 -1.66 -2.55
C TYR A 49 6.13 -2.51 -2.12
N ASP A 50 5.78 -3.54 -1.38
CA ASP A 50 6.63 -4.56 -0.82
C ASP A 50 6.15 -5.94 -1.33
N ALA A 51 6.71 -7.03 -0.80
CA ALA A 51 6.26 -8.38 -1.11
C ALA A 51 4.79 -8.60 -0.66
N ASP A 52 4.40 -8.02 0.49
CA ASP A 52 3.12 -8.33 1.13
C ASP A 52 2.19 -7.12 1.25
N THR A 53 2.74 -5.90 1.15
CA THR A 53 2.01 -4.66 1.44
C THR A 53 2.19 -3.63 0.34
N LEU A 54 1.16 -2.81 0.15
CA LEU A 54 1.12 -1.76 -0.85
C LEU A 54 0.68 -0.48 -0.16
N LYS A 55 1.60 0.47 -0.03
CA LYS A 55 1.40 1.76 0.62
C LYS A 55 1.24 2.83 -0.44
N ILE A 56 0.25 3.69 -0.27
CA ILE A 56 -0.08 4.70 -1.27
C ILE A 56 0.09 6.06 -0.63
N TYR A 57 0.97 6.84 -1.23
CA TYR A 57 1.38 8.15 -0.80
C TYR A 57 0.85 9.21 -1.76
N HIS A 58 0.61 10.40 -1.23
CA HIS A 58 0.34 11.58 -2.04
C HIS A 58 1.33 12.66 -1.61
N GLY A 59 2.41 12.81 -2.37
CA GLY A 59 3.57 13.58 -1.94
C GLY A 59 4.21 12.91 -0.71
N LEU A 60 4.26 13.64 0.41
CA LEU A 60 4.87 13.15 1.67
C LEU A 60 3.87 12.49 2.64
N ARG A 61 2.57 12.40 2.28
CA ARG A 61 1.54 11.88 3.17
C ARG A 61 1.09 10.48 2.77
N LEU A 62 1.14 9.53 3.71
CA LEU A 62 0.52 8.21 3.53
C LEU A 62 -1.01 8.37 3.51
N VAL A 63 -1.63 7.92 2.43
CA VAL A 63 -3.08 8.01 2.22
C VAL A 63 -3.76 6.73 2.71
N THR A 64 -3.28 5.59 2.23
CA THR A 64 -3.84 4.27 2.57
C THR A 64 -2.77 3.20 2.39
N THR A 65 -2.95 2.08 3.07
CA THR A 65 -2.10 0.89 2.96
C THR A 65 -2.97 -0.31 2.71
N HIS A 66 -2.72 -1.05 1.65
CA HIS A 66 -3.41 -2.29 1.28
C HIS A 66 -2.51 -3.50 1.48
N GLN A 67 -3.12 -4.66 1.72
CA GLN A 67 -2.42 -5.94 1.53
C GLN A 67 -2.23 -6.13 0.03
N ARG A 68 -1.02 -6.55 -0.38
CA ARG A 68 -0.79 -6.91 -1.77
C ARG A 68 -1.48 -8.24 -2.04
N ASP A 69 -2.35 -8.22 -3.04
CA ASP A 69 -2.95 -9.41 -3.61
C ASP A 69 -2.52 -9.49 -5.07
N ASP A 70 -2.05 -10.64 -5.52
CA ASP A 70 -1.58 -10.85 -6.91
C ASP A 70 -2.72 -11.41 -7.82
N THR A 71 -3.96 -11.51 -7.32
CA THR A 71 -5.14 -12.04 -8.03
C THR A 71 -5.67 -11.13 -9.13
N LEU A 72 -5.37 -11.44 -10.40
CA LEU A 72 -5.63 -10.54 -11.54
C LEU A 72 -7.08 -10.06 -11.60
N TYR A 73 -7.28 -8.76 -11.87
CA TYR A 73 -8.60 -8.12 -11.99
C TYR A 73 -9.45 -8.12 -10.71
N ALA A 74 -8.87 -8.39 -9.54
CA ALA A 74 -9.58 -8.32 -8.28
C ALA A 74 -9.76 -6.87 -7.78
N TYR A 75 -10.79 -6.69 -6.94
CA TYR A 75 -11.05 -5.44 -6.22
C TYR A 75 -10.68 -5.63 -4.75
N THR A 76 -9.64 -4.92 -4.30
CA THR A 76 -9.26 -4.87 -2.89
C THR A 76 -9.82 -3.60 -2.27
N THR A 77 -10.97 -3.76 -1.62
CA THR A 77 -11.60 -2.69 -0.84
C THR A 77 -11.08 -2.77 0.58
N LYS A 78 -10.36 -1.73 1.02
CA LYS A 78 -9.99 -1.60 2.43
C LYS A 78 -10.90 -0.58 3.08
N ALA A 79 -11.55 -0.98 4.17
CA ALA A 79 -12.17 -0.01 5.07
C ALA A 79 -11.07 0.89 5.66
N PRO A 80 -11.37 2.16 5.99
CA PRO A 80 -10.41 3.02 6.67
C PRO A 80 -10.05 2.38 8.01
N THR A 81 -8.93 1.67 8.06
CA THR A 81 -8.34 1.18 9.30
C THR A 81 -7.68 2.37 9.99
N ASP A 82 -8.49 3.25 10.57
CA ASP A 82 -8.11 4.04 11.74
C ASP A 82 -8.31 3.15 12.96
N CYS A 83 -7.38 2.23 13.20
CA CYS A 83 -7.29 1.52 14.47
C CYS A 83 -5.80 1.32 14.74
N PRO A 84 -5.20 2.01 15.74
CA PRO A 84 -3.92 1.61 16.26
C PRO A 84 -4.12 0.27 16.99
N ASP A 85 -3.17 -0.65 16.83
CA ASP A 85 -3.20 -2.03 17.33
C ASP A 85 -3.83 -3.06 16.38
N ALA A 86 -3.01 -3.64 15.52
CA ALA A 86 -3.22 -4.98 15.01
C ALA A 86 -1.86 -5.60 14.65
N MET A 87 -1.24 -6.20 15.66
CA MET A 87 -0.35 -7.34 15.43
C MET A 87 -1.12 -8.44 14.68
N GLY A 88 -0.47 -9.08 13.71
CA GLY A 88 -0.92 -10.36 13.17
C GLY A 88 -1.73 -10.24 11.88
N ALA A 89 -1.03 -10.27 10.75
CA ALA A 89 -1.63 -10.71 9.49
C ALA A 89 -2.11 -12.16 9.64
N MET A 90 -3.41 -12.36 9.91
CA MET A 90 -4.03 -13.68 9.83
C MET A 90 -4.53 -13.90 8.40
N LYS A 91 -3.73 -14.61 7.61
CA LYS A 91 -4.17 -15.25 6.36
C LYS A 91 -5.16 -16.36 6.72
N ILE A 92 -6.38 -16.27 6.19
CA ILE A 92 -7.34 -17.37 6.21
C ILE A 92 -7.18 -18.21 4.93
N LYS A 93 -7.44 -19.50 5.13
CA LYS A 93 -7.08 -20.67 4.33
C LYS A 93 -8.19 -21.05 3.36
#